data_AF-A0A9E3H0V7-F1
#
_entry.id   AF-A0A9E3H0V7-F1
#
_cell.length_a   1.000
_cell.length_b   1.000
_cell.length_c   1.000
_cell.angle_alpha   90.00
_cell.angle_beta   90.00
_cell.angle_gamma   90.00
#
_symmetry.space_group_name_H-M   'P 1'
#
loop_
_entity.id
_entity.type
_entity.pdbx_description
1 polymer ?
#
loop_
_entity_poly.entity_id
_entity_poly.type
_entity_poly.pdbx_seq_one_letter_code
_entity_poly.pdbx_strand_id
1 'polypeptide(L)'
;MNYKPLIIQQLALPEESAFDLLNRDRFNSFHYWCRYLGYAELISDKDLVPDPTVALRRLLPQAMGPDRESAILPLLGRLARLTPVFESGRIRRELEADAKPDFQREPQRLSQSTSFALFRLEQEGLVKLEARSDAQALILDLGADAPRRISHLEVVGKFS
;
A
#
# COMPACT_ATOMS: atom_id res chain seq x y z
N MET A 1 18.59 10.41 8.47
CA MET A 1 17.82 11.37 7.66
C MET A 1 16.73 11.95 8.57
N ASN A 2 16.49 13.26 8.52
CA ASN A 2 15.42 13.89 9.31
C ASN A 2 14.16 13.98 8.42
N TYR A 3 13.15 13.17 8.72
CA TYR A 3 11.91 13.11 7.93
C TYR A 3 10.84 14.09 8.39
N LYS A 4 11.06 14.82 9.50
CA LYS A 4 10.14 15.85 10.01
C LYS A 4 9.71 16.85 8.91
N PRO A 5 10.63 17.42 8.10
CA PRO A 5 10.25 18.38 7.07
C PRO A 5 9.33 17.77 6.01
N LEU A 6 9.57 16.52 5.61
CA LEU A 6 8.75 15.82 4.62
C LEU A 6 7.36 15.48 5.17
N ILE A 7 7.27 15.02 6.42
CA ILE A 7 6.00 14.73 7.09
C ILE A 7 5.15 16.01 7.19
N ILE A 8 5.75 17.11 7.66
CA ILE A 8 5.07 18.41 7.79
C ILE A 8 4.73 19.00 6.42
N GLN A 9 5.54 18.72 5.39
CA GLN A 9 5.24 19.15 4.03
C GLN A 9 3.96 18.49 3.51
N GLN A 10 3.78 17.18 3.76
CA GLN A 10 2.70 16.37 3.20
C GLN A 10 1.40 16.41 4.01
N LEU A 11 1.51 16.49 5.34
CA LEU A 11 0.36 16.37 6.24
C LEU A 11 0.02 17.70 6.90
N ALA A 12 -1.27 17.96 7.09
CA ALA A 12 -1.85 19.08 7.80
C ALA A 12 -1.90 18.82 9.32
N LEU A 13 -0.80 18.34 9.88
CA LEU A 13 -0.69 18.03 11.30
C LEU A 13 -0.10 19.21 12.09
N PRO A 14 -0.61 19.49 13.30
CA PRO A 14 0.13 20.28 14.29
C PRO A 14 1.55 19.75 14.45
N GLU A 15 2.56 20.62 14.62
CA GLU A 15 3.96 20.19 14.75
C GLU A 15 4.19 19.14 15.85
N GLU A 16 3.36 19.16 16.90
CA GLU A 16 3.42 18.26 18.04
C GLU A 16 2.78 16.88 17.77
N SER A 17 2.04 16.70 16.67
CA SER A 17 1.21 15.51 16.41
C SER A 17 1.74 14.61 15.29
N ALA A 18 2.99 14.76 14.85
CA ALA A 18 3.61 13.99 13.75
C ALA A 18 3.89 12.51 14.12
N PHE A 19 2.87 11.81 14.63
CA PHE A 19 2.85 10.39 15.01
C PHE A 19 4.00 9.97 15.95
N ASP A 20 4.59 10.92 16.68
CA ASP A 20 5.78 10.71 17.52
C ASP A 20 6.99 10.13 16.74
N LEU A 21 7.02 10.31 15.41
CA LEU A 21 8.10 9.86 14.53
C LEU A 21 9.25 10.88 14.42
N LEU A 22 9.20 11.95 15.23
CA LEU A 22 10.18 13.03 15.23
C LEU A 22 11.47 12.67 15.98
N ASN A 23 11.42 11.63 16.83
CA ASN A 23 12.57 11.11 17.57
C ASN A 23 13.32 10.06 16.72
N ARG A 24 14.66 10.13 16.69
CA ARG A 24 15.53 9.21 15.93
C ARG A 24 15.33 7.74 16.31
N ASP A 25 15.23 7.41 17.58
CA ASP A 25 15.08 6.03 18.06
C ASP A 25 13.70 5.46 17.72
N ARG A 26 12.67 6.31 17.80
CA ARG A 26 11.31 5.94 17.35
C ARG A 26 11.26 5.73 15.85
N PHE A 27 11.92 6.59 15.08
CA PHE A 27 12.04 6.43 13.64
C PHE A 27 12.83 5.17 13.25
N ASN A 28 13.93 4.86 13.96
CA ASN A 28 14.67 3.61 13.77
C ASN A 28 13.80 2.38 14.08
N SER A 29 13.00 2.46 15.13
CA SER A 29 12.05 1.40 15.50
C SER A 29 10.97 1.23 14.42
N PHE A 30 10.39 2.32 13.93
CA PHE A 30 9.46 2.32 12.81
C PHE A 30 10.09 1.67 11.56
N HIS A 31 11.30 2.10 11.18
CA HIS A 31 12.04 1.55 10.06
C HIS A 31 12.28 0.04 10.20
N TYR A 32 12.70 -0.42 11.38
CA TYR A 32 12.86 -1.84 11.68
C TYR A 32 11.54 -2.61 11.50
N TRP A 33 10.44 -2.13 12.10
CA TRP A 33 9.15 -2.82 12.06
C TRP A 33 8.52 -2.82 10.67
N CYS A 34 8.62 -1.72 9.90
CA CYS A 34 8.14 -1.67 8.53
C CYS A 34 8.81 -2.75 7.67
N ARG A 35 10.12 -2.93 7.82
CA ARG A 35 10.87 -3.98 7.11
C ARG A 35 10.49 -5.37 7.60
N TYR A 36 10.50 -5.59 8.92
CA TYR A 36 10.17 -6.88 9.52
C TYR A 36 8.77 -7.36 9.13
N LEU A 37 7.79 -6.46 9.09
CA LEU A 37 6.41 -6.77 8.73
C LEU A 37 6.18 -6.87 7.22
N GLY A 38 7.16 -6.45 6.40
CA GLY A 38 7.10 -6.52 4.93
C GLY A 38 6.35 -5.37 4.27
N TYR A 39 6.28 -4.20 4.91
CA TYR A 39 5.65 -2.98 4.39
C TYR A 39 6.62 -2.03 3.68
N ALA A 40 7.92 -2.30 3.77
CA ALA A 40 8.94 -1.47 3.17
C ALA A 40 10.18 -2.28 2.79
N GLU A 41 10.85 -1.83 1.74
CA GLU A 41 12.07 -2.42 1.19
C GLU A 41 13.22 -1.40 1.24
N LEU A 42 14.45 -1.88 1.39
CA LEU A 42 15.65 -1.05 1.24
C LEU A 42 16.08 -1.08 -0.22
N ILE A 43 16.16 0.10 -0.84
CA ILE A 43 16.74 0.25 -2.19
C ILE A 43 18.22 0.66 -2.13
N SER A 44 18.69 1.09 -0.95
CA SER A 44 20.08 1.39 -0.64
C SER A 44 20.32 1.19 0.87
N ASP A 45 21.55 1.35 1.35
CA ASP A 45 21.89 1.26 2.79
C ASP A 45 21.07 2.21 3.69
N LYS A 46 20.46 3.25 3.13
CA LYS A 46 19.77 4.30 3.89
C LYS A 46 18.37 4.64 3.39
N ASP A 47 18.01 4.21 2.19
CA ASP A 47 16.74 4.60 1.57
C ASP A 47 15.72 3.47 1.71
N LEU A 48 14.73 3.73 2.57
CA LEU A 48 13.56 2.89 2.76
C LEU A 48 12.43 3.39 1.87
N VAL A 49 11.91 2.52 1.02
CA VAL A 49 10.73 2.82 0.21
C VAL A 49 9.53 2.00 0.69
N PRO A 50 8.33 2.59 0.72
CA PRO A 50 7.11 1.83 0.97
C PRO A 50 6.90 0.80 -0.15
N ASP A 51 7.06 -0.48 0.21
CA ASP A 51 6.83 -1.62 -0.67
C ASP A 51 6.19 -2.75 0.14
N PRO A 52 4.86 -2.90 0.06
CA PRO A 52 4.14 -3.93 0.76
C PRO A 52 4.09 -5.29 0.04
N THR A 53 4.93 -5.57 -0.97
CA THR A 53 4.90 -6.86 -1.70
C THR A 53 5.03 -8.06 -0.77
N VAL A 54 5.95 -8.00 0.22
CA VAL A 54 6.13 -9.09 1.19
C VAL A 54 4.91 -9.24 2.10
N ALA A 55 4.36 -8.13 2.59
CA ALA A 55 3.14 -8.16 3.39
C ALA A 55 1.95 -8.69 2.59
N LEU A 56 1.76 -8.26 1.34
CA LEU A 56 0.69 -8.72 0.46
C LEU A 56 0.81 -10.21 0.15
N ARG A 57 2.02 -10.71 -0.12
CA ARG A 57 2.27 -12.15 -0.32
C ARG A 57 1.76 -12.99 0.85
N ARG A 58 1.97 -12.51 2.09
CA ARG A 58 1.48 -13.18 3.30
C ARG A 58 -0.02 -13.01 3.51
N LEU A 59 -0.57 -11.84 3.21
CA LEU A 59 -1.94 -11.47 3.57
C LEU A 59 -2.97 -11.86 2.51
N LEU A 60 -2.60 -11.95 1.23
CA LEU A 60 -3.52 -12.31 0.14
C LEU A 60 -4.17 -13.69 0.33
N PRO A 61 -3.45 -14.77 0.67
CA PRO A 61 -4.08 -16.07 0.93
C PRO A 61 -5.16 -15.99 2.01
N GLN A 62 -4.87 -15.29 3.11
CA GLN A 62 -5.83 -15.12 4.20
C GLN A 62 -7.03 -14.25 3.79
N ALA A 63 -6.78 -13.19 3.01
CA ALA A 63 -7.83 -12.31 2.53
C ALA A 63 -8.72 -12.98 1.47
N MET A 64 -8.18 -13.89 0.66
CA MET A 64 -8.95 -14.61 -0.37
C MET A 64 -9.64 -15.85 0.19
N GLY A 65 -9.11 -16.45 1.26
CA GLY A 65 -9.67 -17.67 1.83
C GLY A 65 -9.54 -18.84 0.84
N PRO A 66 -10.59 -19.64 0.61
CA PRO A 66 -10.55 -20.75 -0.34
C PRO A 66 -10.65 -20.28 -1.80
N ASP A 67 -11.08 -19.04 -2.05
CA ASP A 67 -11.28 -18.51 -3.39
C ASP A 67 -9.93 -18.22 -4.06
N ARG A 68 -9.84 -18.54 -5.36
CA ARG A 68 -8.66 -18.18 -6.17
C ARG A 68 -8.83 -16.89 -6.93
N GLU A 69 -10.00 -16.29 -6.92
CA GLU A 69 -10.29 -15.05 -7.63
C GLU A 69 -11.18 -14.14 -6.78
N SER A 70 -10.97 -12.83 -6.88
CA SER A 70 -11.89 -11.88 -6.29
C SER A 70 -11.91 -10.54 -7.02
N ALA A 71 -13.07 -9.89 -7.00
CA ALA A 71 -13.16 -8.48 -7.34
C ALA A 71 -12.28 -7.64 -6.40
N ILE A 72 -11.64 -6.61 -6.94
CA ILE A 72 -10.59 -5.87 -6.24
C ILE A 72 -11.13 -5.13 -5.01
N LEU A 73 -12.29 -4.46 -5.12
CA LEU A 73 -12.88 -3.69 -4.04
C LEU A 73 -13.17 -4.52 -2.77
N PRO A 74 -13.91 -5.63 -2.84
CA PRO A 74 -14.14 -6.46 -1.65
C PRO A 74 -12.85 -7.11 -1.13
N LEU A 75 -11.87 -7.42 -2.01
CA LEU A 75 -10.56 -7.92 -1.59
C LEU A 75 -9.79 -6.89 -0.75
N LEU A 76 -9.73 -5.63 -1.19
CA LEU A 76 -9.13 -4.54 -0.40
C LEU A 76 -9.85 -4.36 0.94
N GLY A 77 -11.18 -4.46 0.95
CA GLY A 77 -11.97 -4.43 2.18
C GLY A 77 -11.64 -5.58 3.15
N ARG A 78 -11.27 -6.76 2.65
CA ARG A 78 -10.79 -7.89 3.47
C ARG A 78 -9.36 -7.65 3.97
N LEU A 79 -8.46 -7.18 3.12
CA LEU A 79 -7.09 -6.81 3.50
C LEU A 79 -7.06 -5.72 4.60
N ALA A 80 -7.94 -4.72 4.50
CA ALA A 80 -8.09 -3.66 5.49
C ALA A 80 -8.47 -4.16 6.89
N ARG A 81 -9.12 -5.33 6.99
CA ARG A 81 -9.44 -5.98 8.27
C ARG A 81 -8.27 -6.75 8.85
N LEU A 82 -7.35 -7.22 8.00
CA LEU A 82 -6.15 -7.93 8.43
C LEU A 82 -5.02 -6.98 8.83
N THR A 83 -4.97 -5.79 8.23
CA THR A 83 -3.95 -4.78 8.55
C THR A 83 -4.51 -3.37 8.42
N PRO A 84 -4.22 -2.48 9.38
CA PRO A 84 -4.80 -1.15 9.39
C PRO A 84 -4.08 -0.13 8.49
N VAL A 85 -2.88 -0.46 7.99
CA VAL A 85 -2.02 0.47 7.22
C VAL A 85 -2.18 0.36 5.70
N PHE A 86 -2.90 -0.66 5.25
CA PHE A 86 -3.13 -0.93 3.83
C PHE A 86 -4.33 -0.13 3.29
N GLU A 87 -4.65 -0.28 2.00
CA GLU A 87 -5.78 0.39 1.36
C GLU A 87 -7.06 0.26 2.17
N SER A 88 -7.76 1.39 2.34
CA SER A 88 -8.99 1.47 3.15
C SER A 88 -8.85 1.01 4.62
N GLY A 89 -7.64 0.73 5.11
CA GLY A 89 -7.36 0.45 6.50
C GLY A 89 -7.54 1.68 7.39
N ARG A 90 -7.77 1.47 8.69
CA ARG A 90 -8.04 2.58 9.63
C ARG A 90 -6.91 3.63 9.63
N ILE A 91 -5.66 3.19 9.81
CA ILE A 91 -4.50 4.10 9.87
C ILE A 91 -4.26 4.77 8.52
N ARG A 92 -4.47 4.06 7.40
CA ARG A 92 -4.40 4.65 6.06
C ARG A 92 -5.40 5.79 5.88
N ARG A 93 -6.66 5.59 6.28
CA ARG A 93 -7.71 6.61 6.16
C ARG A 93 -7.43 7.82 7.05
N GLU A 94 -6.98 7.60 8.27
CA GLU A 94 -6.58 8.69 9.19
C GLU A 94 -5.46 9.52 8.54
N LEU A 95 -4.41 8.87 8.03
CA LEU A 95 -3.30 9.54 7.36
C LEU A 95 -3.70 10.31 6.09
N GLU A 96 -4.57 9.71 5.25
CA GLU A 96 -5.04 10.35 4.02
C GLU A 96 -6.01 11.52 4.30
N ALA A 97 -6.78 11.45 5.39
CA ALA A 97 -7.63 12.57 5.83
C ALA A 97 -6.80 13.78 6.27
N ASP A 98 -5.62 13.52 6.84
CA ASP A 98 -4.66 14.56 7.24
C ASP A 98 -3.75 15.03 6.10
N ALA A 99 -3.85 14.45 4.89
CA ALA A 99 -3.02 14.87 3.76
C ALA A 99 -3.45 16.26 3.25
N LYS A 100 -2.46 17.13 3.00
CA LYS A 100 -2.71 18.43 2.35
C LYS A 100 -3.24 18.22 0.93
N PRO A 101 -3.99 19.17 0.35
CA PRO A 101 -4.65 19.01 -0.95
C PRO A 101 -3.74 18.48 -2.07
N ASP A 102 -2.51 18.99 -2.17
CA ASP A 102 -1.54 18.58 -3.21
C ASP A 102 -1.03 17.14 -3.07
N PHE A 103 -1.26 16.52 -1.91
CA PHE A 103 -0.85 15.15 -1.58
C PHE A 103 -2.04 14.20 -1.43
N GLN A 104 -3.27 14.69 -1.66
CA GLN A 104 -4.45 13.83 -1.65
C GLN A 104 -4.52 13.00 -2.92
N ARG A 105 -4.83 11.71 -2.74
CA ARG A 105 -4.99 10.75 -3.83
C ARG A 105 -6.40 10.82 -4.40
N GLU A 106 -6.51 10.68 -5.73
CA GLU A 106 -7.79 10.52 -6.40
C GLU A 106 -8.56 9.28 -5.87
N PRO A 107 -9.86 9.36 -5.57
CA PRO A 107 -10.60 8.26 -4.92
C PRO A 107 -10.57 6.91 -5.66
N GLN A 108 -10.43 6.91 -7.00
CA GLN A 108 -10.42 5.68 -7.81
C GLN A 108 -9.01 5.13 -8.06
N ARG A 109 -7.97 5.82 -7.59
CA ARG A 109 -6.57 5.48 -7.79
C ARG A 109 -6.04 4.80 -6.54
N LEU A 110 -5.30 3.70 -6.68
CA LEU A 110 -4.60 3.03 -5.59
C LEU A 110 -3.35 3.82 -5.18
N SER A 111 -2.88 3.67 -3.94
CA SER A 111 -1.60 4.29 -3.56
C SER A 111 -0.47 3.73 -4.43
N GLN A 112 0.57 4.52 -4.68
CA GLN A 112 1.72 4.07 -5.47
C GLN A 112 2.34 2.80 -4.88
N SER A 113 2.51 2.75 -3.55
CA SER A 113 3.06 1.58 -2.86
C SER A 113 2.23 0.31 -3.09
N THR A 114 0.91 0.39 -3.00
CA THR A 114 0.03 -0.76 -3.28
C THR A 114 0.09 -1.14 -4.77
N SER A 115 0.11 -0.14 -5.65
CA SER A 115 0.10 -0.34 -7.09
C SER A 115 1.36 -1.06 -7.56
N PHE A 116 2.53 -0.58 -7.12
CA PHE A 116 3.80 -1.26 -7.38
C PHE A 116 3.83 -2.66 -6.80
N ALA A 117 3.34 -2.87 -5.58
CA ALA A 117 3.38 -4.18 -4.97
C ALA A 117 2.51 -5.22 -5.70
N LEU A 118 1.29 -4.82 -6.12
CA LEU A 118 0.42 -5.66 -6.93
C LEU A 118 1.04 -5.95 -8.30
N PHE A 119 1.65 -4.94 -8.93
CA PHE A 119 2.35 -5.11 -10.20
C PHE A 119 3.53 -6.09 -10.07
N ARG A 120 4.35 -5.99 -9.02
CA ARG A 120 5.44 -6.94 -8.74
C ARG A 120 4.93 -8.36 -8.57
N LEU A 121 3.88 -8.57 -7.78
CA LEU A 121 3.30 -9.90 -7.60
C LEU A 121 2.79 -10.52 -8.91
N GLU A 122 2.30 -9.70 -9.83
CA GLU A 122 1.92 -10.17 -11.16
C GLU A 122 3.14 -10.49 -12.03
N GLN A 123 4.17 -9.65 -12.02
CA GLN A 123 5.43 -9.92 -12.74
C GLN A 123 6.12 -11.21 -12.24
N GLU A 124 5.97 -11.53 -10.96
CA GLU A 124 6.45 -12.78 -10.37
C GLU A 124 5.55 -14.00 -10.67
N GLY A 125 4.44 -13.81 -11.38
CA GLY A 125 3.53 -14.89 -11.75
C GLY A 125 2.73 -15.46 -10.57
N LEU A 126 2.52 -14.67 -9.51
CA LEU A 126 1.76 -15.10 -8.33
C LEU A 126 0.29 -14.76 -8.44
N VAL A 127 0.02 -13.60 -9.05
CA VAL A 127 -1.33 -13.11 -9.30
C VAL A 127 -1.48 -12.70 -10.75
N LYS A 128 -2.72 -12.57 -11.20
CA LYS A 128 -3.10 -11.98 -12.49
C LYS A 128 -4.10 -10.86 -12.23
N LEU A 129 -3.87 -9.68 -12.81
CA LEU A 129 -4.71 -8.51 -12.63
C LEU A 129 -5.48 -8.21 -13.92
N GLU A 130 -6.81 -8.21 -13.83
CA GLU A 130 -7.70 -8.04 -14.99
C GLU A 130 -8.59 -6.80 -14.84
N ALA A 131 -8.93 -6.19 -15.99
CA ALA A 131 -9.95 -5.17 -16.09
C ALA A 131 -11.13 -5.70 -16.90
N ARG A 132 -12.19 -6.08 -16.21
CA ARG A 132 -13.46 -6.53 -16.82
C ARG A 132 -14.39 -5.34 -17.06
N SER A 133 -15.07 -5.34 -18.20
CA SER A 133 -15.90 -4.22 -18.68
C SER A 133 -17.18 -4.00 -17.88
N ASP A 134 -17.65 -5.02 -17.17
CA ASP A 134 -18.88 -5.06 -16.38
C ASP A 134 -18.66 -4.78 -14.89
N ALA A 135 -17.41 -4.51 -14.48
CA ALA A 135 -17.05 -4.35 -13.07
C ALA A 135 -16.44 -2.99 -12.76
N GLN A 136 -16.70 -2.49 -11.55
CA GLN A 136 -16.06 -1.29 -11.05
C GLN A 136 -14.54 -1.52 -10.94
N ALA A 137 -13.77 -0.69 -11.64
CA ALA A 137 -12.31 -0.79 -11.68
C ALA A 137 -11.65 0.34 -10.88
N LEU A 138 -10.48 0.03 -10.32
CA LEU A 138 -9.53 0.97 -9.72
C LEU A 138 -8.36 1.18 -10.66
N ILE A 139 -7.63 2.28 -10.48
CA ILE A 139 -6.44 2.62 -11.25
C ILE A 139 -5.20 2.28 -10.41
N LEU A 140 -4.30 1.47 -10.96
CA LEU A 140 -2.94 1.32 -10.45
C LEU A 140 -2.16 2.61 -10.75
N ASP A 141 -1.61 3.21 -9.71
CA ASP A 141 -0.72 4.36 -9.82
C ASP A 141 0.74 3.92 -9.98
N LEU A 142 1.17 3.74 -11.23
CA LEU A 142 2.53 3.34 -11.59
C LEU A 142 3.36 4.52 -12.12
N GLY A 143 2.89 5.76 -11.90
CA GLY A 143 3.49 6.98 -12.46
C GLY A 143 2.68 7.59 -13.61
N ALA A 144 3.17 8.73 -14.11
CA ALA A 144 2.42 9.65 -14.98
C ALA A 144 1.91 9.04 -16.30
N ASP A 145 2.58 8.03 -16.84
CA ASP A 145 2.36 7.58 -18.23
C ASP A 145 1.65 6.22 -18.37
N ALA A 146 1.24 5.57 -17.27
CA ALA A 146 0.69 4.21 -17.35
C ALA A 146 -0.46 3.92 -16.35
N PRO A 147 -1.59 4.66 -16.41
CA PRO A 147 -2.75 4.33 -15.60
C PRO A 147 -3.34 2.98 -16.06
N ARG A 148 -3.06 1.91 -15.31
CA ARG A 148 -3.63 0.59 -15.58
C ARG A 148 -4.87 0.38 -14.73
N ARG A 149 -6.00 0.08 -15.36
CA ARG A 149 -7.24 -0.27 -14.66
C ARG A 149 -7.20 -1.73 -14.22
N ILE A 150 -7.75 -2.00 -13.04
CA ILE A 150 -7.96 -3.35 -12.52
C ILE A 150 -9.33 -3.44 -11.85
N SER A 151 -10.05 -4.53 -12.06
CA SER A 151 -11.29 -4.85 -11.34
C SER A 151 -11.24 -6.21 -10.65
N HIS A 152 -10.34 -7.10 -11.04
CA HIS A 152 -10.21 -8.44 -10.47
C HIS A 152 -8.74 -8.82 -10.24
N LEU A 153 -8.53 -9.69 -9.25
CA LEU A 153 -7.27 -10.36 -8.95
C LEU A 153 -7.51 -11.86 -8.87
N GLU A 154 -6.72 -12.62 -9.62
CA GLU A 154 -6.66 -14.08 -9.58
C GLU A 154 -5.32 -14.53 -8.99
N VAL A 155 -5.31 -15.55 -8.15
CA VAL A 155 -4.09 -16.22 -7.66
C VAL A 155 -3.76 -17.35 -8.62
N VAL A 156 -2.63 -17.21 -9.29
CA VAL A 156 -2.14 -18.17 -10.29
C VAL A 156 -0.90 -18.93 -9.82
N GLY A 157 -0.12 -18.35 -8.89
CA GLY A 157 1.06 -18.96 -8.31
C GLY A 157 0.86 -19.46 -6.88
N LYS A 158 1.90 -20.07 -6.31
CA LYS A 158 1.91 -20.49 -4.90
C LYS A 158 2.59 -19.44 -4.04
N PHE A 159 1.87 -18.95 -3.03
CA PHE A 159 2.47 -18.16 -1.96
C PHE A 159 3.28 -19.10 -1.05
N SER A 160 4.60 -18.92 -0.98
CA SER A 160 5.52 -19.67 -0.12
C SER A 160 5.79 -18.94 1.18
#